data_AF-E0NXL5-F1
#
_entry.id   AF-E0NXL5-F1
#
_cell.length_a   1.000
_cell.length_b   1.000
_cell.length_c   1.000
_cell.angle_alpha   90.00
_cell.angle_beta   90.00
_cell.angle_gamma   90.00
#
_symmetry.space_group_name_H-M   'P 1'
#
loop_
_entity.id
_entity.type
_entity.pdbx_description
1 polymer ?
#
loop_
_entity_poly.entity_id
_entity_poly.type
_entity_poly.pdbx_seq_one_letter_code
_entity_poly.pdbx_strand_id
1 'polypeptide(L)'
;MKTTMEIAPIFDNENGEVRISGRQLHMFLEVQTRYNDWFARMCEYGFVEGEDYYSNLSKTSELGGRPAIDHLMTLSMAKELAMLQRTEKGKEARRYFIRIEEEWNTPERVMARALRFSERILSDTKALLADAQEQILFA
;
A
#
# COMPACT_ATOMS: atom_id res chain seq x y z
N MET A 1 9.18 -2.16 28.55
CA MET A 1 8.14 -2.72 27.66
C MET A 1 8.66 -2.65 26.24
N LYS A 2 8.88 -3.80 25.56
CA LYS A 2 9.09 -3.79 24.11
C LYS A 2 7.71 -3.65 23.49
N THR A 3 7.36 -2.47 23.01
CA THR A 3 6.19 -2.31 22.14
C THR A 3 6.41 -3.22 20.94
N THR A 4 5.63 -4.28 20.81
CA THR A 4 5.63 -5.14 19.61
C THR A 4 5.26 -4.22 18.45
N MET A 5 6.25 -3.86 17.63
CA MET A 5 6.02 -3.00 16.49
C MET A 5 5.41 -3.87 15.39
N GLU A 6 4.13 -3.70 15.13
CA GLU A 6 3.41 -4.43 14.11
C GLU A 6 3.38 -3.61 12.81
N ILE A 7 3.64 -4.27 11.69
CA ILE A 7 3.45 -3.68 10.36
C ILE A 7 1.96 -3.78 10.05
N ALA A 8 1.29 -2.66 9.81
CA ALA A 8 -0.13 -2.63 9.50
C ALA A 8 -0.35 -2.49 7.99
N PRO A 9 -0.76 -3.55 7.28
CA PRO A 9 -1.12 -3.44 5.87
C PRO A 9 -2.36 -2.56 5.68
N ILE A 10 -2.30 -1.70 4.66
CA ILE A 10 -3.40 -0.84 4.23
C ILE A 10 -4.06 -1.55 3.05
N PHE A 11 -5.30 -1.99 3.23
CA PHE A 11 -6.08 -2.68 2.21
C PHE A 11 -6.96 -1.69 1.46
N ASP A 12 -6.70 -1.53 0.18
CA ASP A 12 -7.60 -0.86 -0.75
C ASP A 12 -8.55 -1.92 -1.33
N ASN A 13 -9.74 -2.02 -0.74
CA ASN A 13 -10.79 -2.92 -1.23
C ASN A 13 -11.39 -2.45 -2.57
N GLU A 14 -11.14 -1.21 -2.97
CA GLU A 14 -11.73 -0.57 -4.14
C GLU A 14 -10.91 -0.80 -5.41
N ASN A 15 -9.58 -0.73 -5.28
CA ASN A 15 -8.64 -1.00 -6.37
C ASN A 15 -7.99 -2.39 -6.25
N GLY A 16 -8.24 -3.09 -5.14
CA GLY A 16 -7.71 -4.43 -4.89
C GLY A 16 -6.23 -4.45 -4.47
N GLU A 17 -5.68 -3.30 -4.09
CA GLU A 17 -4.28 -3.14 -3.75
C GLU A 17 -4.02 -3.31 -2.25
N VAL A 18 -2.84 -3.81 -1.91
CA VAL A 18 -2.33 -3.82 -0.53
C VAL A 18 -1.06 -2.99 -0.48
N ARG A 19 -1.04 -2.02 0.43
CA ARG A 19 0.07 -1.10 0.62
C ARG A 19 0.69 -1.28 2.01
N ILE A 20 2.01 -1.17 2.09
CA ILE A 20 2.78 -1.27 3.32
C ILE A 20 3.46 0.08 3.59
N SER A 21 3.46 0.54 4.85
CA SER A 21 4.24 1.71 5.24
C SER A 21 5.73 1.38 5.27
N GLY A 22 6.52 2.14 4.50
CA GLY A 22 7.98 2.02 4.51
C GLY A 22 8.55 2.33 5.89
N ARG A 23 7.99 3.28 6.64
CA ARG A 23 8.43 3.58 8.02
C ARG A 23 8.17 2.43 8.97
N GLN A 24 6.99 1.82 8.92
CA GLN A 24 6.69 0.66 9.76
C GLN A 24 7.63 -0.50 9.45
N LEU A 25 7.91 -0.76 8.17
CA LEU A 25 8.87 -1.78 7.76
C LEU A 25 10.29 -1.44 8.27
N HIS A 26 10.76 -0.21 8.09
CA HIS A 26 12.07 0.24 8.59
C HIS A 26 12.22 0.04 10.10
N MET A 27 11.20 0.43 10.87
CA MET A 27 11.16 0.26 12.32
C MET A 27 11.16 -1.22 12.71
N PHE A 28 10.36 -2.04 12.03
CA PHE A 28 10.30 -3.49 12.27
C PHE A 28 11.62 -4.20 11.98
N LEU A 29 12.33 -3.77 10.93
CA LEU A 29 13.62 -4.33 10.54
C LEU A 29 14.77 -3.90 11.46
N GLU A 30 14.52 -2.97 12.41
CA GLU A 30 15.50 -2.44 13.37
C GLU A 30 16.75 -1.84 12.69
N VAL A 31 16.57 -1.24 11.51
CA VAL A 31 17.66 -0.65 10.73
C VAL A 31 18.16 0.63 11.41
N GLN A 32 19.47 0.69 11.64
CA GLN A 32 20.12 1.81 12.35
C GLN A 32 20.24 3.08 11.50
N THR A 33 20.33 2.93 10.17
CA THR A 33 20.36 4.06 9.24
C THR A 33 19.05 4.83 9.33
N ARG A 34 19.12 6.17 9.31
CA ARG A 34 17.91 7.02 9.32
C ARG A 34 17.00 6.65 8.14
N TYR A 35 15.69 6.70 8.38
CA TYR A 35 14.70 6.27 7.39
C TYR A 35 14.89 6.90 6.00
N ASN A 36 15.12 8.21 5.92
CA ASN A 36 15.25 8.90 4.63
C ASN A 36 16.45 8.37 3.82
N ASP A 37 17.60 8.19 4.48
CA ASP A 37 18.83 7.70 3.85
C ASP A 37 18.68 6.22 3.47
N TRP A 38 18.05 5.44 4.35
CA TRP A 38 17.76 4.04 4.09
C TRP A 38 16.82 3.88 2.89
N PHE A 39 15.71 4.61 2.87
CA PHE A 39 14.69 4.51 1.83
C PHE A 39 15.22 4.96 0.47
N ALA A 40 15.95 6.08 0.42
CA ALA A 40 16.60 6.54 -0.81
C ALA A 40 17.51 5.46 -1.41
N ARG A 41 18.32 4.79 -0.57
CA ARG A 41 19.14 3.65 -1.01
C ARG A 41 18.30 2.44 -1.40
N MET A 42 17.15 2.20 -0.76
CA MET A 42 16.27 1.10 -1.15
C MET A 42 15.67 1.31 -2.55
N CYS A 43 15.37 2.55 -2.92
CA CYS A 43 14.90 2.88 -4.27
C CYS A 43 15.94 2.60 -5.37
N GLU A 44 17.24 2.62 -5.05
CA GLU A 44 18.32 2.32 -6.02
C GLU A 44 18.31 0.87 -6.52
N TYR A 45 17.54 -0.03 -5.88
CA TYR A 45 17.39 -1.43 -6.31
C TYR A 45 16.43 -1.62 -7.49
N GLY A 46 15.99 -0.55 -8.14
CA GLY A 46 15.18 -0.60 -9.37
C GLY A 46 13.67 -0.41 -9.14
N PHE A 47 13.27 0.14 -8.00
CA PHE A 47 11.86 0.46 -7.73
C PHE A 47 11.47 1.82 -8.33
N VAL A 48 10.25 1.93 -8.85
CA VAL A 48 9.75 3.10 -9.55
C VAL A 48 8.66 3.81 -8.73
N GLU A 49 8.81 5.13 -8.53
CA GLU A 49 7.75 5.95 -7.90
C GLU A 49 6.51 6.03 -8.81
N GLY A 50 5.33 5.84 -8.24
CA GLY A 50 4.06 5.74 -8.96
C GLY A 50 3.66 4.30 -9.29
N GLU A 51 4.62 3.37 -9.34
CA GLU A 51 4.37 1.94 -9.57
C GLU A 51 4.56 1.15 -8.27
N ASP A 52 5.79 1.11 -7.75
CA ASP A 52 6.16 0.33 -6.57
C ASP A 52 5.87 1.05 -5.26
N TYR A 53 5.94 2.37 -5.25
CA TYR A 53 5.64 3.18 -4.07
C TYR A 53 5.16 4.58 -4.44
N TYR A 54 4.56 5.26 -3.48
CA TYR A 54 4.26 6.69 -3.56
C TYR A 54 4.54 7.39 -2.24
N SER A 55 4.94 8.65 -2.33
CA SER A 55 5.19 9.51 -1.19
C SER A 55 3.87 9.89 -0.50
N ASN A 56 3.77 9.65 0.81
CA ASN A 56 2.64 10.04 1.65
C ASN A 56 3.13 10.96 2.78
N LEU A 57 2.58 12.16 2.86
CA LEU A 57 2.91 13.10 3.94
C LEU A 57 2.14 12.72 5.21
N SER A 58 2.85 12.54 6.32
CA SER A 58 2.17 12.40 7.61
C SER A 58 1.38 13.67 7.93
N LYS A 59 0.31 13.56 8.73
CA LYS A 59 -0.32 14.75 9.31
C LYS A 59 0.74 15.57 10.07
N THR A 60 0.69 16.89 9.91
CA THR A 60 1.54 17.81 10.67
C THR A 60 1.22 17.64 12.16
N SER A 61 2.26 17.47 12.98
CA SER A 61 2.12 17.40 14.44
C SER A 61 1.48 18.69 14.98
N GLU A 62 0.60 18.56 15.97
CA GLU A 62 -0.01 19.69 16.69
C GLU A 62 1.04 20.62 17.35
N LEU A 63 2.25 20.12 17.58
CA LEU A 63 3.38 20.85 18.16
C LEU A 63 4.18 21.68 17.13
N GLY A 64 3.80 21.64 15.86
CA GLY A 64 4.56 22.27 14.78
C GLY A 64 5.80 21.46 14.37
N GLY A 65 6.14 21.51 13.08
CA GLY A 65 7.25 20.78 12.48
C GLY A 65 6.97 20.39 11.04
N ARG A 66 8.01 20.07 10.26
CA ARG A 66 7.84 19.56 8.90
C ARG A 66 7.22 18.16 8.98
N PRO A 67 6.07 17.90 8.32
CA PRO A 67 5.48 16.56 8.32
C PRO A 67 6.49 15.54 7.82
N ALA A 68 6.55 14.40 8.50
CA ALA A 68 7.47 13.33 8.14
C ALA A 68 6.96 12.66 6.87
N ILE A 69 7.83 12.52 5.87
CA ILE A 69 7.51 11.80 4.63
C ILE A 69 7.54 10.31 4.96
N ASP A 70 6.45 9.60 4.71
CA ASP A 70 6.41 8.13 4.62
C ASP A 70 6.22 7.75 3.15
N HIS A 71 6.48 6.49 2.82
CA HIS A 71 6.28 5.96 1.48
C HIS A 71 5.43 4.71 1.58
N LEU A 72 4.31 4.71 0.86
CA LEU A 72 3.41 3.57 0.78
C LEU A 72 3.82 2.71 -0.39
N MET A 73 4.31 1.51 -0.08
CA MET A 73 4.91 0.57 -1.03
C MET A 73 3.97 -0.60 -1.32
N THR A 74 4.10 -1.18 -2.50
CA THR A 74 3.41 -2.43 -2.85
C THR A 74 3.90 -3.57 -1.97
N LEU A 75 3.08 -4.61 -1.85
CA LEU A 75 3.45 -5.83 -1.16
C LEU A 75 4.69 -6.49 -1.79
N SER A 76 4.88 -6.37 -3.11
CA SER A 76 6.05 -6.91 -3.83
C SER A 76 7.33 -6.23 -3.37
N MET A 77 7.37 -4.89 -3.44
CA MET A 77 8.50 -4.10 -2.99
C MET A 77 8.83 -4.40 -1.51
N ALA A 78 7.83 -4.44 -0.63
CA ALA A 78 8.03 -4.72 0.79
C ALA A 78 8.65 -6.12 1.03
N LYS A 79 8.23 -7.15 0.29
CA LYS A 79 8.84 -8.50 0.33
C LYS A 79 10.30 -8.47 -0.11
N GLU A 80 10.62 -7.75 -1.18
CA GLU A 80 11.98 -7.62 -1.69
C GLU A 80 12.90 -6.92 -0.69
N LEU A 81 12.46 -5.79 -0.12
CA LEU A 81 13.23 -5.08 0.91
C LEU A 81 13.47 -5.92 2.16
N ALA A 82 12.49 -6.73 2.56
CA ALA A 82 12.64 -7.67 3.67
C ALA A 82 13.69 -8.76 3.36
N MET A 83 13.76 -9.24 2.11
CA MET A 83 14.78 -10.20 1.67
C MET A 83 16.19 -9.60 1.64
N LEU A 84 16.32 -8.33 1.21
CA LEU A 84 17.61 -7.63 1.13
C LEU A 84 18.30 -7.48 2.48
N GLN A 85 17.56 -7.41 3.59
CA GLN A 85 18.17 -7.25 4.92
C GLN A 85 19.01 -8.46 5.33
N ARG A 86 18.69 -9.67 4.86
CA ARG A 86 19.38 -10.92 5.25
C ARG A 86 19.48 -11.11 6.79
N THR A 87 18.46 -10.65 7.52
CA THR A 87 18.35 -10.79 8.98
C THR A 87 17.15 -11.65 9.37
N GLU A 88 17.10 -12.13 10.63
CA GLU A 88 15.91 -12.84 11.14
C GLU A 88 14.67 -11.94 11.12
N LYS A 89 14.81 -10.63 11.38
CA LYS A 89 13.70 -9.67 11.22
C LYS A 89 13.25 -9.54 9.77
N GLY A 90 14.18 -9.51 8.81
CA GLY A 90 13.83 -9.55 7.38
C GLY A 90 13.05 -10.81 7.02
N LYS A 91 13.45 -11.97 7.55
CA LYS A 91 12.73 -13.24 7.34
C LYS A 91 11.34 -13.26 7.97
N GLU A 92 11.20 -12.68 9.16
CA GLU A 92 9.91 -12.52 9.87
C GLU A 92 8.96 -11.63 9.06
N ALA A 93 9.42 -10.45 8.63
CA ALA A 93 8.65 -9.54 7.78
C ALA A 93 8.22 -10.19 6.46
N ARG A 94 9.16 -10.88 5.77
CA ARG A 94 8.85 -11.59 4.53
C ARG A 94 7.76 -12.64 4.72
N ARG A 95 7.85 -13.46 5.77
CA ARG A 95 6.82 -14.48 6.07
C ARG A 95 5.47 -13.84 6.39
N TYR A 96 5.48 -12.71 7.08
CA TYR A 96 4.26 -11.96 7.35
C TYR A 96 3.61 -11.44 6.07
N PHE A 97 4.39 -10.84 5.16
CA PHE A 97 3.88 -10.35 3.88
C PHE A 97 3.36 -11.47 2.97
N ILE A 98 4.00 -12.64 2.95
CA ILE A 98 3.50 -13.80 2.20
C ILE A 98 2.13 -14.23 2.73
N ARG A 99 1.93 -14.30 4.05
CA ARG A 99 0.62 -14.64 4.62
C ARG A 99 -0.46 -13.63 4.23
N ILE A 100 -0.13 -12.34 4.29
CA ILE A 100 -1.06 -11.28 3.84
C ILE A 100 -1.41 -11.48 2.36
N GLU A 101 -0.42 -11.78 1.51
CA GLU A 101 -0.64 -12.02 0.08
C GLU A 101 -1.57 -13.22 -0.17
N GLU A 102 -1.32 -14.33 0.53
CA GLU A 102 -2.13 -15.55 0.44
C GLU A 102 -3.56 -15.30 0.91
N GLU A 103 -3.73 -14.65 2.06
CA GLU A 103 -5.05 -14.26 2.59
C GLU A 103 -5.77 -13.29 1.66
N TRP A 104 -5.04 -12.39 1.00
CA TRP A 104 -5.62 -11.46 0.03
C TRP A 104 -5.98 -12.13 -1.29
N ASN A 105 -5.31 -13.22 -1.64
CA ASN A 105 -5.52 -13.94 -2.90
C ASN A 105 -6.40 -15.18 -2.77
N THR A 106 -7.11 -15.38 -1.65
CA THR A 106 -8.08 -16.47 -1.57
C THR A 106 -9.19 -16.29 -2.62
N PRO A 107 -9.78 -17.39 -3.13
CA PRO A 107 -10.85 -17.32 -4.12
C PRO A 107 -12.00 -16.40 -3.70
N GLU A 108 -12.38 -16.42 -2.42
CA GLU A 108 -13.46 -15.60 -1.87
C GLU A 108 -13.12 -14.11 -1.92
N ARG A 109 -11.87 -13.74 -1.58
CA ARG A 109 -11.41 -12.35 -1.61
C ARG A 109 -11.29 -11.83 -3.04
N VAL A 110 -10.77 -12.64 -3.95
CA VAL A 110 -10.70 -12.32 -5.39
C VAL A 110 -12.11 -12.09 -5.95
N MET A 111 -13.05 -13.00 -5.66
CA MET A 111 -14.43 -12.88 -6.11
C MET A 111 -15.13 -11.66 -5.53
N ALA A 112 -14.93 -11.36 -4.24
CA ALA A 112 -15.50 -10.17 -3.60
C ALA A 112 -15.02 -8.87 -4.26
N ARG A 113 -13.74 -8.79 -4.66
CA ARG A 113 -13.22 -7.65 -5.42
C ARG A 113 -13.83 -7.55 -6.82
N ALA A 114 -13.92 -8.66 -7.54
CA ALA A 114 -14.51 -8.71 -8.87
C ALA A 114 -15.99 -8.26 -8.87
N LEU A 115 -16.75 -8.67 -7.84
CA LEU A 115 -18.13 -8.25 -7.65
C LEU A 115 -18.23 -6.74 -7.45
N ARG A 116 -17.44 -6.17 -6.51
CA ARG A 116 -17.43 -4.72 -6.26
C ARG A 116 -17.03 -3.91 -7.49
N PHE A 117 -16.03 -4.39 -8.23
CA PHE A 117 -15.62 -3.76 -9.48
C PHE A 117 -16.76 -3.74 -10.50
N SER A 118 -17.48 -4.86 -10.63
CA SER A 118 -18.65 -4.97 -11.51
C SER A 118 -19.79 -4.03 -11.07
N GLU A 119 -20.06 -3.94 -9.77
CA GLU A 119 -21.04 -3.01 -9.20
C GLU A 119 -20.70 -1.54 -9.52
N ARG A 120 -19.42 -1.16 -9.41
CA ARG A 120 -18.95 0.18 -9.78
C ARG A 120 -19.17 0.47 -11.26
N ILE A 121 -18.70 -0.43 -12.14
CA ILE A 121 -18.89 -0.25 -13.60
C ILE A 121 -20.37 -0.08 -13.93
N LEU A 122 -21.24 -0.91 -13.34
CA LEU A 122 -22.68 -0.82 -13.55
C LEU A 122 -23.25 0.52 -13.07
N SER A 123 -22.79 1.02 -11.93
CA SER A 123 -23.18 2.34 -11.42
C SER A 123 -22.75 3.46 -12.36
N ASP A 124 -21.48 3.47 -12.76
CA ASP A 124 -20.91 4.51 -13.65
C ASP A 124 -21.60 4.49 -15.02
N THR A 125 -21.84 3.30 -15.57
CA THR A 125 -22.55 3.13 -16.84
C THR A 125 -23.98 3.65 -16.77
N LYS A 126 -24.69 3.42 -15.66
CA LYS A 126 -26.04 3.95 -15.45
C LYS A 126 -26.04 5.47 -15.35
N ALA A 127 -25.06 6.07 -14.66
CA ALA A 127 -24.93 7.51 -14.55
C ALA A 127 -24.71 8.16 -15.93
N LEU A 128 -23.82 7.58 -16.75
CA LEU A 128 -23.58 8.04 -18.12
C LEU A 128 -24.82 7.91 -19.00
N LEU A 129 -25.58 6.81 -18.86
CA LEU A 129 -26.82 6.60 -19.62
C LEU A 129 -27.87 7.66 -19.26
N ALA A 130 -28.01 7.99 -17.96
CA ALA A 130 -28.96 9.00 -17.50
C ALA A 130 -28.61 10.40 -18.04
N ASP A 131 -27.33 10.79 -17.98
CA ASP A 131 -26.85 12.06 -18.53
C ASP A 131 -27.09 12.14 -20.05
N ALA A 132 -26.79 11.07 -20.79
CA ALA A 132 -27.07 11.01 -22.23
C ALA A 132 -28.58 11.11 -22.54
N GLN A 133 -29.44 10.49 -21.73
CA GLN A 133 -30.90 10.59 -21.88
C GLN A 133 -31.41 12.00 -21.63
N GLU A 134 -30.88 12.71 -20.63
CA GLU A 134 -31.20 14.11 -20.38
C GLU A 134 -30.77 15.00 -21.56
N GLN A 135 -29.55 14.84 -22.06
CA GLN A 135 -29.06 15.61 -23.21
C GLN A 135 -29.91 15.42 -24.46
N ILE A 136 -30.40 14.19 -24.72
CA ILE A 136 -31.32 13.92 -25.83
C ILE A 136 -32.69 14.60 -25.60
N LEU A 137 -33.19 14.60 -24.37
CA LEU A 137 -34.49 15.19 -24.03
C LEU A 137 -34.50 16.72 -24.13
N PHE A 138 -33.34 17.35 -23.91
CA PHE A 138 -33.15 18.81 -23.97
C PHE A 138 -32.58 19.32 -25.32
N ALA A 139 -32.40 18.45 -26.32
CA ALA A 139 -32.00 18.79 -27.69
C ALA A 139 -33.20 18.83 -28.65
#